data_AF-A0A344J6T9-F1
#
_entry.id   AF-A0A344J6T9-F1
#
_cell.length_a   1.000
_cell.length_b   1.000
_cell.length_c   1.000
_cell.angle_alpha   90.00
_cell.angle_beta   90.00
_cell.angle_gamma   90.00
#
_symmetry.space_group_name_H-M   'P 1'
#
loop_
_entity.id
_entity.type
_entity.pdbx_description
1 polymer ?
#
loop_
_entity_poly.entity_id
_entity_poly.type
_entity_poly.pdbx_seq_one_letter_code
_entity_poly.pdbx_strand_id
1 'polypeptide(L)'
;MPRIADTAERAIDRWFASYSGDHRNTLNQWLHVVCVPLILWSVIALLWCIPVPGTLFGPGAFAALAMFMTWSFYYRHSRTLGMGMLLFFVLISWTTRWLHLELGGAGLAKLALAVFVVAWIGQFIGHHFEGRRPSFLTDITYLLIGPVWVLNKLYRTLGWKY
;
A
#
# COMPACT_ATOMS: atom_id res chain seq x y z
N MET A 1 35.58 20.80 14.89
CA MET A 1 34.46 21.27 14.06
C MET A 1 33.49 20.10 13.85
N PRO A 2 32.24 20.16 14.31
CA PRO A 2 31.26 19.12 13.97
C PRO A 2 30.87 19.28 12.51
N ARG A 3 30.94 18.18 11.75
CA ARG A 3 30.44 18.10 10.37
C ARG A 3 28.91 18.19 10.45
N ILE A 4 28.35 19.37 10.18
CA ILE A 4 26.92 19.52 9.93
C ILE A 4 26.65 18.73 8.65
N ALA A 5 26.16 17.50 8.80
CA ALA A 5 25.56 16.79 7.69
C ALA A 5 24.29 17.56 7.37
N ASP A 6 24.35 18.37 6.32
CA ASP A 6 23.16 18.90 5.66
C ASP A 6 22.41 17.69 5.08
N THR A 7 21.56 17.05 5.88
CA THR A 7 20.71 15.98 5.39
C THR A 7 19.63 16.64 4.57
N ALA A 8 19.90 16.83 3.27
CA ALA A 8 18.86 17.15 2.30
C ALA A 8 17.66 16.23 2.59
N GLU A 9 16.51 16.85 2.87
CA GLU A 9 15.30 16.14 3.28
C GLU A 9 15.00 15.02 2.26
N ARG A 10 14.78 13.78 2.74
CA ARG A 10 14.52 12.67 1.81
C ARG A 10 13.17 12.90 1.14
N ALA A 11 13.03 12.50 -0.11
CA ALA A 11 11.76 12.66 -0.83
C ALA A 11 10.57 12.00 -0.10
N ILE A 12 10.82 10.88 0.59
CA ILE A 12 9.80 10.19 1.40
C ILE A 12 9.29 11.05 2.57
N ASP A 13 10.17 11.83 3.19
CA ASP A 13 9.80 12.69 4.31
C ASP A 13 8.88 13.83 3.82
N ARG A 14 9.18 14.41 2.64
CA ARG A 14 8.31 15.41 1.99
C ARG A 14 6.94 14.84 1.60
N TRP A 15 6.90 13.65 0.99
CA TRP A 15 5.64 13.00 0.66
C TRP A 15 4.81 12.72 1.91
N PHE A 16 5.42 12.28 3.00
CA PHE A 16 4.70 12.06 4.25
C PHE A 16 4.24 13.35 4.91
N ALA A 17 5.01 14.43 4.86
CA ALA A 17 4.58 15.73 5.35
C ALA A 17 3.34 16.22 4.58
N SER A 18 3.39 16.19 3.25
CA SER A 18 2.26 16.55 2.38
C SER A 18 1.04 15.66 2.63
N TYR A 19 1.21 14.35 2.59
CA TYR A 19 0.13 13.39 2.79
C TYR A 19 -0.49 13.52 4.19
N SER A 20 0.31 13.72 5.24
CA SER A 20 -0.22 13.94 6.59
C SER A 20 -0.97 15.27 6.71
N GLY A 21 -0.60 16.29 5.91
CA GLY A 21 -1.32 17.55 5.81
C GLY A 21 -2.76 17.37 5.33
N ASP A 22 -3.01 16.43 4.43
CA ASP A 22 -4.33 16.10 3.89
C ASP A 22 -5.17 15.21 4.82
N HIS A 23 -4.58 14.63 5.87
CA HIS A 23 -5.23 13.65 6.74
C HIS A 23 -5.12 14.05 8.21
N ARG A 24 -5.93 15.00 8.68
CA ARG A 24 -5.93 15.48 10.06
C ARG A 24 -7.09 14.93 10.89
N ASN A 25 -8.21 14.59 10.27
CA ASN A 25 -9.38 14.04 10.94
C ASN A 25 -9.10 12.61 11.44
N THR A 26 -9.43 12.32 12.71
CA THR A 26 -9.16 11.02 13.34
C THR A 26 -9.92 9.88 12.68
N LEU A 27 -11.18 10.07 12.32
CA LEU A 27 -11.98 9.07 11.59
C LEU A 27 -11.37 8.77 10.23
N ASN A 28 -10.97 9.82 9.49
CA ASN A 28 -10.32 9.66 8.20
C ASN A 28 -9.03 8.86 8.31
N GLN A 29 -8.20 9.17 9.31
CA GLN A 29 -6.96 8.45 9.58
C GLN A 29 -7.20 6.97 9.94
N TRP A 30 -8.22 6.67 10.75
CA TRP A 30 -8.58 5.29 11.10
C TRP A 30 -9.06 4.50 9.89
N LEU A 31 -9.94 5.10 9.08
CA LEU A 31 -10.39 4.49 7.83
C LEU A 31 -9.22 4.23 6.88
N HIS A 32 -8.23 5.14 6.81
CA HIS A 32 -7.02 4.89 6.03
C HIS A 32 -6.21 3.69 6.53
N VAL A 33 -5.99 3.58 7.83
CA VAL A 33 -5.22 2.48 8.42
C VAL A 33 -5.85 1.11 8.11
N VAL A 34 -7.16 1.04 7.98
CA VAL A 34 -7.88 -0.20 7.65
C VAL A 34 -8.04 -0.40 6.14
N CYS A 35 -8.55 0.61 5.43
CA CYS A 35 -8.94 0.48 4.04
C CYS A 35 -7.74 0.44 3.10
N VAL A 36 -6.65 1.17 3.35
CA VAL A 36 -5.49 1.19 2.45
C VAL A 36 -4.81 -0.18 2.34
N PRO A 37 -4.53 -0.91 3.43
CA PRO A 37 -4.05 -2.30 3.34
C PRO A 37 -5.00 -3.23 2.59
N LEU A 38 -6.31 -3.08 2.79
CA LEU A 38 -7.33 -3.89 2.10
C LEU A 38 -7.40 -3.59 0.60
N ILE A 39 -7.31 -2.31 0.21
CA ILE A 39 -7.22 -1.89 -1.19
C ILE A 39 -5.96 -2.47 -1.82
N LEU A 40 -4.80 -2.33 -1.18
CA LEU A 40 -3.55 -2.88 -1.68
C LEU A 40 -3.65 -4.40 -1.86
N TRP A 41 -4.14 -5.14 -0.85
CA TRP A 41 -4.35 -6.58 -0.96
C TRP A 41 -5.29 -6.93 -2.12
N SER A 42 -6.44 -6.25 -2.24
CA SER A 42 -7.42 -6.55 -3.29
C SER A 42 -6.88 -6.29 -4.70
N VAL A 43 -6.09 -5.24 -4.91
CA VAL A 43 -5.41 -4.99 -6.19
C VAL A 43 -4.43 -6.12 -6.50
N ILE A 44 -3.63 -6.55 -5.52
CA ILE A 44 -2.70 -7.68 -5.70
C ILE A 44 -3.45 -8.98 -6.00
N ALA A 45 -4.56 -9.25 -5.34
CA ALA A 45 -5.39 -10.43 -5.59
C ALA A 45 -6.06 -10.41 -6.98
N LEU A 46 -6.51 -9.25 -7.44
CA LEU A 46 -7.04 -9.08 -8.81
C LEU A 46 -5.95 -9.30 -9.86
N LEU A 47 -4.77 -8.72 -9.67
CA LEU A 47 -3.60 -8.99 -10.53
C LEU A 47 -3.18 -10.46 -10.50
N TRP A 48 -3.35 -11.13 -9.36
CA TRP A 48 -3.05 -12.56 -9.22
C TRP A 48 -3.92 -13.43 -10.11
N CYS A 49 -5.17 -13.01 -10.32
CA CYS A 49 -6.17 -13.72 -11.11
C CYS A 49 -6.02 -13.51 -12.63
N ILE A 50 -5.12 -12.63 -13.07
CA ILE A 50 -4.84 -12.43 -14.49
C ILE A 50 -4.12 -13.67 -15.04
N PRO A 51 -4.67 -14.33 -16.07
CA PRO A 51 -4.02 -15.49 -16.69
C PRO A 51 -2.65 -15.13 -17.22
N VAL A 52 -1.65 -15.94 -16.88
CA VAL A 52 -0.28 -15.76 -17.36
C VAL A 52 -0.08 -16.61 -18.61
N PRO A 53 0.26 -16.02 -19.77
CA PRO A 53 0.44 -16.78 -21.00
C PRO A 53 1.72 -17.64 -20.96
N GLY A 54 1.65 -18.81 -21.60
CA GLY A 54 2.77 -19.75 -21.64
C GLY A 54 2.87 -20.64 -20.41
N THR A 55 4.01 -21.30 -20.24
CA THR A 55 4.24 -22.31 -19.17
C THR A 55 5.35 -21.95 -18.21
N LEU A 56 6.07 -20.84 -18.45
CA LEU A 56 7.24 -20.45 -17.66
C LEU A 56 6.86 -19.93 -16.26
N PHE A 57 5.70 -19.30 -16.13
CA PHE A 57 5.23 -18.69 -14.88
C PHE A 57 3.80 -19.14 -14.57
N GLY A 58 3.46 -19.17 -13.27
CA GLY A 58 2.12 -19.50 -12.79
C GLY A 58 1.28 -18.27 -12.41
N PRO A 59 0.05 -18.49 -11.91
CA PRO A 59 -0.80 -17.44 -11.36
C PRO A 59 -0.06 -16.57 -10.34
N GLY A 60 -0.28 -15.26 -10.40
CA GLY A 60 0.44 -14.30 -9.54
C GLY A 60 1.68 -13.66 -10.15
N ALA A 61 2.13 -14.06 -11.35
CA ALA A 61 3.34 -13.48 -11.95
C ALA A 61 3.25 -11.95 -12.13
N PHE A 62 2.13 -11.44 -12.64
CA PHE A 62 1.91 -9.99 -12.78
C PHE A 62 1.83 -9.28 -11.43
N ALA A 63 1.21 -9.90 -10.43
CA ALA A 63 1.19 -9.38 -9.07
C ALA A 63 2.60 -9.30 -8.47
N ALA A 64 3.41 -10.35 -8.64
CA ALA A 64 4.80 -10.38 -8.18
C ALA A 64 5.66 -9.30 -8.85
N LEU A 65 5.51 -9.09 -10.16
CA LEU A 65 6.19 -8.01 -10.88
C LEU A 65 5.80 -6.64 -10.35
N ALA A 66 4.50 -6.39 -10.17
CA ALA A 66 3.99 -5.12 -9.63
C ALA A 66 4.53 -4.88 -8.21
N MET A 67 4.44 -5.87 -7.32
CA MET A 67 4.98 -5.78 -5.95
C MET A 67 6.49 -5.55 -5.96
N PHE A 68 7.26 -6.21 -6.83
CA PHE A 68 8.70 -6.00 -6.92
C PHE A 68 9.06 -4.58 -7.36
N MET A 69 8.35 -4.02 -8.34
CA MET A 69 8.54 -2.64 -8.78
C MET A 69 8.19 -1.63 -7.68
N THR A 70 7.05 -1.83 -7.03
CA THR A 70 6.61 -1.00 -5.89
C THR A 70 7.58 -1.11 -4.70
N TRP A 71 8.04 -2.31 -4.37
CA TRP A 71 9.04 -2.53 -3.33
C TRP A 71 10.37 -1.85 -3.66
N SER A 72 10.85 -1.98 -4.90
CA SER A 72 12.08 -1.34 -5.36
C SER A 72 12.02 0.18 -5.21
N PHE A 73 10.85 0.77 -5.51
CA PHE A 73 10.58 2.18 -5.26
C PHE A 73 10.70 2.52 -3.76
N TYR A 74 10.07 1.77 -2.85
CA TYR A 74 10.18 2.03 -1.42
C TYR A 74 11.60 1.87 -0.89
N TYR A 75 12.27 0.77 -1.26
CA TYR A 75 13.62 0.45 -0.81
C TYR A 75 14.64 1.51 -1.24
N ARG A 76 14.46 2.09 -2.43
CA ARG A 76 15.27 3.22 -2.91
C ARG A 76 15.12 4.48 -2.04
N HIS A 77 13.95 4.72 -1.44
CA HIS A 77 13.67 5.94 -0.67
C HIS A 77 13.86 5.77 0.85
N SER A 78 13.67 4.57 1.39
CA SER A 78 14.14 4.17 2.73
C SER A 78 14.26 2.65 2.78
N ARG A 79 15.46 2.16 3.12
CA ARG A 79 15.72 0.72 3.24
C ARG A 79 14.86 0.08 4.33
N THR A 80 14.70 0.75 5.48
CA THR A 80 13.93 0.22 6.61
C THR A 80 12.44 0.13 6.31
N LEU A 81 11.86 1.12 5.63
CA LEU A 81 10.48 1.02 5.13
C LEU A 81 10.35 -0.01 4.01
N GLY A 82 11.33 -0.07 3.10
CA GLY A 82 11.37 -1.07 2.04
C GLY A 82 11.36 -2.50 2.60
N MET A 83 12.09 -2.77 3.67
CA MET A 83 12.06 -4.09 4.34
C MET A 83 10.71 -4.37 5.02
N GLY A 84 10.09 -3.37 5.65
CA GLY A 84 8.75 -3.54 6.22
C GLY A 84 7.69 -3.81 5.14
N MET A 85 7.74 -3.09 4.02
CA MET A 85 6.86 -3.33 2.88
C MET A 85 7.13 -4.67 2.20
N LEU A 86 8.39 -5.15 2.17
CA LEU A 86 8.72 -6.50 1.69
C LEU A 86 8.01 -7.56 2.54
N LEU A 87 8.12 -7.46 3.86
CA LEU A 87 7.44 -8.37 4.78
C LEU A 87 5.92 -8.32 4.56
N PHE A 88 5.35 -7.12 4.44
CA PHE A 88 3.93 -6.95 4.15
C PHE A 88 3.53 -7.61 2.81
N PHE A 89 4.34 -7.43 1.75
CA PHE A 89 4.13 -8.08 0.45
C PHE A 89 4.18 -9.60 0.51
N VAL A 90 5.11 -10.17 1.30
CA VAL A 90 5.16 -11.62 1.54
C VAL A 90 3.89 -12.11 2.23
N LEU A 91 3.40 -11.40 3.25
CA LEU A 91 2.18 -11.76 3.97
C LEU A 91 0.93 -11.71 3.07
N ILE A 92 0.76 -10.65 2.28
CA ILE A 92 -0.38 -10.57 1.35
C ILE A 92 -0.26 -11.57 0.21
N SER A 93 0.96 -11.92 -0.23
CA SER A 93 1.18 -12.95 -1.24
C SER A 93 0.80 -14.34 -0.71
N TRP A 94 1.18 -14.65 0.54
CA TRP A 94 0.82 -15.90 1.19
C TRP A 94 -0.70 -16.04 1.28
N THR A 95 -1.38 -15.02 1.83
CA THR A 95 -2.84 -15.05 1.99
C THR A 95 -3.57 -15.09 0.65
N THR A 96 -3.10 -14.36 -0.36
CA THR A 96 -3.66 -14.39 -1.71
C THR A 96 -3.49 -15.77 -2.36
N ARG A 97 -2.31 -16.38 -2.25
CA ARG A 97 -2.06 -17.73 -2.76
C ARG A 97 -2.94 -18.76 -2.07
N TRP A 98 -3.06 -18.70 -0.75
CA TRP A 98 -3.93 -19.59 0.01
C TRP A 98 -5.39 -19.47 -0.45
N LEU A 99 -5.93 -18.24 -0.51
CA LEU A 99 -7.30 -18.01 -1.00
C LEU A 99 -7.49 -18.42 -2.46
N HIS A 100 -6.47 -18.26 -3.31
CA HIS A 100 -6.52 -18.71 -4.69
C HIS A 100 -6.67 -20.24 -4.79
N LEU A 101 -5.98 -20.99 -3.92
CA LEU A 101 -6.07 -22.45 -3.88
C LEU A 101 -7.44 -22.93 -3.37
N GLU A 102 -8.01 -22.24 -2.37
CA GLU A 102 -9.30 -22.61 -1.79
C GLU A 102 -10.50 -22.20 -2.66
N LEU A 103 -10.46 -21.00 -3.24
CA LEU A 103 -11.60 -20.39 -3.94
C LEU A 103 -11.50 -20.47 -5.47
N GLY A 104 -10.34 -20.84 -5.99
CA GLY A 104 -10.00 -20.69 -7.41
C GLY A 104 -9.87 -19.22 -7.85
N GLY A 105 -9.49 -19.02 -9.12
CA GLY A 105 -9.31 -17.67 -9.69
C GLY A 105 -10.59 -16.83 -9.68
N ALA A 106 -11.72 -17.41 -10.10
CA ALA A 106 -12.99 -16.69 -10.15
C ALA A 106 -13.52 -16.32 -8.75
N GLY A 107 -13.36 -17.21 -7.76
CA GLY A 107 -13.76 -16.94 -6.38
C GLY A 107 -12.90 -15.85 -5.74
N LEU A 108 -11.57 -15.94 -5.90
CA LEU A 108 -10.64 -14.91 -5.44
C LEU A 108 -10.93 -13.55 -6.07
N ALA A 109 -11.18 -13.49 -7.39
CA ALA A 109 -11.50 -12.24 -8.08
C ALA A 109 -12.77 -11.58 -7.55
N LYS A 110 -13.84 -12.36 -7.28
CA LYS A 110 -15.09 -11.84 -6.69
C LYS A 110 -14.86 -11.29 -5.28
N LEU A 111 -14.13 -12.03 -4.45
CA LEU A 111 -13.80 -11.59 -3.08
C LEU A 111 -12.97 -10.30 -3.12
N ALA A 112 -11.91 -10.27 -3.94
CA ALA A 112 -11.05 -9.11 -4.08
C ALA A 112 -11.84 -7.89 -4.58
N LEU A 113 -12.72 -8.05 -5.56
CA LEU A 113 -13.58 -6.97 -6.04
C LEU A 113 -14.52 -6.43 -4.96
N ALA A 114 -15.14 -7.32 -4.17
CA ALA A 114 -16.01 -6.92 -3.06
C ALA A 114 -15.23 -6.12 -2.01
N VAL A 115 -14.06 -6.60 -1.60
CA VAL A 115 -13.17 -5.91 -0.65
C VAL A 115 -12.71 -4.57 -1.21
N PHE A 116 -12.33 -4.51 -2.48
CA PHE A 116 -11.90 -3.28 -3.16
C PHE A 116 -13.00 -2.21 -3.08
N VAL A 117 -14.23 -2.56 -3.46
CA VAL A 117 -15.38 -1.63 -3.43
C VAL A 117 -15.68 -1.15 -2.01
N VAL A 118 -15.79 -2.07 -1.05
CA VAL A 118 -16.10 -1.71 0.35
C VAL A 118 -15.01 -0.82 0.96
N ALA A 119 -13.74 -1.15 0.73
CA ALA A 119 -12.62 -0.38 1.26
C ALA A 119 -12.54 1.02 0.61
N TRP A 120 -12.84 1.15 -0.67
CA TRP A 120 -12.94 2.45 -1.34
C TRP A 120 -14.10 3.30 -0.82
N ILE A 121 -15.27 2.71 -0.58
CA ILE A 121 -16.39 3.41 0.08
C ILE A 121 -15.92 3.96 1.43
N GLY A 122 -15.23 3.15 2.24
CA GLY A 122 -14.64 3.58 3.50
C GLY A 122 -13.65 4.75 3.34
N GLN A 123 -12.72 4.69 2.38
CA GLN A 123 -11.82 5.80 2.07
C GLN A 123 -12.57 7.10 1.73
N PHE A 124 -13.59 7.02 0.88
CA PHE A 124 -14.36 8.20 0.48
C PHE A 124 -15.19 8.78 1.62
N ILE A 125 -15.75 7.93 2.49
CA ILE A 125 -16.40 8.38 3.72
C ILE A 125 -15.41 9.16 4.58
N GLY A 126 -14.19 8.63 4.78
CA GLY A 126 -13.14 9.31 5.54
C GLY A 126 -12.82 10.70 4.96
N HIS A 127 -12.64 10.79 3.65
CA HIS A 127 -12.37 12.05 2.97
C HIS A 127 -13.55 13.04 3.00
N HIS A 128 -14.78 12.54 2.98
CA HIS A 128 -15.97 13.38 3.15
C HIS A 128 -15.94 14.11 4.50
N PHE A 129 -15.61 13.42 5.59
CA PHE A 129 -15.46 14.02 6.92
C PHE A 129 -14.18 14.85 7.11
N GLU A 130 -13.12 14.57 6.34
CA GLU A 130 -11.93 15.41 6.31
C GLU A 130 -12.19 16.77 5.64
N GLY A 131 -13.16 16.83 4.71
CA GLY A 131 -13.41 18.03 3.90
C GLY A 131 -12.33 18.29 2.83
N ARG A 132 -11.41 17.34 2.63
CA ARG A 132 -10.36 17.38 1.62
C ARG A 132 -10.50 16.23 0.64
N ARG A 133 -10.19 16.52 -0.63
CA ARG A 133 -10.20 15.49 -1.68
C ARG A 133 -9.08 14.48 -1.45
N PRO A 134 -9.26 13.22 -1.87
CA PRO A 134 -8.19 12.23 -1.83
C PRO A 134 -6.93 12.67 -2.58
N SER A 135 -5.76 12.54 -1.95
CA SER A 135 -4.49 13.02 -2.49
C SER A 135 -4.11 12.35 -3.81
N PHE A 136 -4.58 11.14 -4.10
CA PHE A 136 -4.29 10.49 -5.41
C PHE A 136 -4.99 11.17 -6.59
N LEU A 137 -6.03 11.97 -6.35
CA LEU A 137 -6.67 12.76 -7.40
C LEU A 137 -5.81 13.95 -7.84
N THR A 138 -4.86 14.38 -7.00
CA THR A 138 -3.90 15.43 -7.36
C THR A 138 -2.64 14.84 -7.97
N ASP A 139 -2.15 13.71 -7.45
CA ASP A 139 -1.01 12.97 -7.98
C ASP A 139 -1.14 11.47 -7.69
N ILE A 140 -1.14 10.65 -8.75
CA ILE A 140 -1.27 9.20 -8.66
C ILE A 140 -0.17 8.55 -7.81
N THR A 141 0.99 9.21 -7.65
CA THR A 141 2.08 8.77 -6.77
C THR A 141 1.58 8.57 -5.33
N TYR A 142 0.56 9.32 -4.87
CA TYR A 142 0.00 9.14 -3.54
C TYR A 142 -0.71 7.80 -3.34
N LEU A 143 -1.08 7.06 -4.39
CA LEU A 143 -1.49 5.65 -4.26
C LEU A 143 -0.32 4.77 -3.79
N LEU A 144 0.91 5.07 -4.20
CA LEU A 144 2.11 4.38 -3.71
C LEU A 144 2.49 4.87 -2.31
N ILE A 145 2.28 6.14 -1.98
CA ILE A 145 2.64 6.70 -0.68
C ILE A 145 1.70 6.24 0.44
N GLY A 146 0.40 6.09 0.17
CA GLY A 146 -0.60 5.69 1.17
C GLY A 146 -0.22 4.43 1.98
N PRO A 147 0.10 3.29 1.33
CA PRO A 147 0.46 2.07 2.03
C PRO A 147 1.68 2.20 2.94
N VAL A 148 2.76 2.82 2.44
CA VAL A 148 3.99 2.99 3.22
C VAL A 148 3.84 4.05 4.31
N TRP A 149 2.92 5.02 4.15
CA TRP A 149 2.53 5.94 5.22
C TRP A 149 1.78 5.23 6.35
N VAL A 150 0.89 4.28 6.03
CA VAL A 150 0.23 3.43 7.05
C VAL A 150 1.27 2.57 7.78
N LEU A 151 2.24 1.99 7.07
CA LEU A 151 3.35 1.28 7.70
C LEU A 151 4.17 2.19 8.63
N ASN A 152 4.47 3.42 8.19
CA ASN A 152 5.17 4.40 9.02
C ASN A 152 4.39 4.74 10.30
N LYS A 153 3.04 4.85 10.24
CA LYS A 153 2.24 5.01 11.46
C LYS A 153 2.45 3.86 12.44
N LEU A 154 2.44 2.62 11.96
CA LEU A 154 2.74 1.45 12.78
C LEU A 154 4.13 1.56 13.40
N TYR A 155 5.15 1.91 12.62
CA TYR A 155 6.51 2.11 13.13
C TYR A 155 6.56 3.15 14.24
N ARG A 156 5.89 4.29 14.08
CA ARG A 156 5.83 5.34 15.10
C ARG A 156 5.15 4.87 16.38
N THR A 157 4.07 4.09 16.27
CA THR A 157 3.41 3.48 17.44
C THR A 157 4.32 2.50 18.18
N LEU A 158 5.20 1.79 17.46
CA LEU A 158 6.19 0.88 18.02
C LEU A 158 7.50 1.57 18.47
N GLY A 159 7.63 2.88 18.26
CA GLY A 159 8.85 3.65 18.55
C GLY A 159 10.01 3.42 17.56
N TRP A 160 9.76 2.83 16.40
CA TRP A 160 10.76 2.55 15.38
C TRP A 160 11.01 3.75 14.46
N LYS A 161 12.25 3.87 13.95
CA LYS A 161 12.70 4.90 13.00
C LYS A 161 13.10 4.26 11.65
N TYR A 162 13.12 5.03 10.57
CA TYR A 162 13.43 4.55 9.22
C TYR A 162 14.14 5.60 8.35
#